data_AF-A0A519R159-F1
#
_entry.id   AF-A0A519R159-F1
#
_cell.length_a   1.000
_cell.length_b   1.000
_cell.length_c   1.000
_cell.angle_alpha   90.00
_cell.angle_beta   90.00
_cell.angle_gamma   90.00
#
_symmetry.space_group_name_H-M   'P 1'
#
loop_
_entity.id
_entity.type
_entity.pdbx_description
1 polymer ?
#
loop_
_entity_poly.entity_id
_entity_poly.type
_entity_poly.pdbx_seq_one_letter_code
_entity_poly.pdbx_strand_id
1 'polypeptide(L)'
;DEYVEKFVFTKFDPAGFVEHPNIKSSTSIIDFIFRLLGYEYLNRTDLVHVLDKPEVSNTGEDDWDEPVKQPELSSVRVVASTPQSVKAQAAATPKTSNAMDAVNVAARSMQSDAPACNTCGHITVRSGTCYKCLNCGNSMGCS
;
A
#
# COMPACT_ATOMS: atom_id res chain seq x y z
N ASP A 1 -1.33 21.78 10.57
CA ASP A 1 -0.12 20.97 10.84
C ASP A 1 -0.36 19.72 11.68
N GLU A 2 -0.94 19.81 12.89
CA GLU A 2 -1.04 18.68 13.84
C GLU A 2 -1.61 17.37 13.24
N TYR A 3 -2.70 17.46 12.48
CA TYR A 3 -3.30 16.27 11.86
C TYR A 3 -2.41 15.65 10.78
N VAL A 4 -1.65 16.46 10.05
CA VAL A 4 -0.72 15.97 9.03
C VAL A 4 0.37 15.14 9.72
N GLU A 5 0.97 15.67 10.79
CA GLU A 5 2.03 14.96 11.51
C GLU A 5 1.54 13.67 12.16
N LYS A 6 0.30 13.64 12.65
CA LYS A 6 -0.27 12.48 13.32
C LYS A 6 -0.63 11.33 12.36
N PHE A 7 -1.03 11.65 11.13
CA PHE A 7 -1.60 10.69 10.19
C PHE A 7 -0.70 10.34 9.01
N VAL A 8 0.34 11.13 8.74
CA VAL A 8 1.39 10.77 7.78
C VAL A 8 2.20 9.58 8.30
N PHE A 9 2.67 8.73 7.38
CA PHE A 9 3.36 7.45 7.63
C PHE A 9 2.53 6.39 8.37
N THR A 10 1.22 6.60 8.53
CA THR A 10 0.36 5.55 9.06
C THR A 10 0.19 4.43 8.03
N LYS A 11 0.19 3.19 8.53
CA LYS A 11 0.09 1.99 7.71
C LYS A 11 -1.31 1.39 7.86
N PHE A 12 -2.04 1.39 6.75
CA PHE A 12 -3.34 0.77 6.61
C PHE A 12 -3.41 0.14 5.21
N ASP A 13 -4.08 -1.00 5.11
CA ASP A 13 -4.35 -1.66 3.83
C ASP A 13 -5.54 -0.94 3.14
N PRO A 14 -5.50 -0.59 1.83
CA PRO A 14 -4.47 -0.86 0.82
C PRO A 14 -3.27 0.11 0.84
N ALA A 15 -2.09 -0.43 0.54
CA ALA A 15 -0.84 0.31 0.33
C ALA A 15 -0.26 0.01 -1.06
N GLY A 16 0.34 1.00 -1.71
CA GLY A 16 0.88 0.80 -3.06
C GLY A 16 1.27 2.08 -3.79
N PHE A 17 1.47 1.93 -5.11
CA PHE A 17 1.75 3.03 -6.01
C PHE A 17 0.51 3.91 -6.18
N VAL A 18 0.73 5.22 -6.25
CA VAL A 18 -0.33 6.21 -6.43
C VAL A 18 0.02 7.08 -7.64
N GLU A 19 -0.99 7.47 -8.40
CA GLU A 19 -0.84 8.35 -9.56
C GLU A 19 -0.85 9.81 -9.10
N HIS A 20 0.32 10.34 -8.74
CA HIS A 20 0.51 11.75 -8.40
C HIS A 20 1.93 12.21 -8.80
N PRO A 21 2.11 13.45 -9.32
CA PRO A 21 3.43 13.95 -9.74
C PRO A 21 4.47 13.92 -8.61
N ASN A 22 4.07 14.36 -7.43
CA ASN A 22 4.95 14.51 -6.27
C ASN A 22 5.06 13.23 -5.39
N ILE A 23 4.02 12.38 -5.36
CA ILE A 23 3.92 11.23 -4.44
C ILE A 23 3.75 9.95 -5.26
N LYS A 24 4.84 9.18 -5.41
CA LYS A 24 4.85 7.96 -6.24
C LYS A 24 4.24 6.73 -5.54
N SER A 25 4.33 6.65 -4.23
CA SER A 25 3.79 5.55 -3.43
C SER A 25 3.40 6.00 -2.03
N SER A 26 2.35 5.40 -1.47
CA SER A 26 1.88 5.66 -0.11
C SER A 26 1.75 4.38 0.71
N THR A 27 1.87 4.50 2.03
CA THR A 27 1.71 3.38 2.97
C THR A 27 0.27 3.13 3.39
N SER A 28 -0.62 4.07 3.05
CA SER A 28 -2.07 3.97 3.20
C SER A 28 -2.78 5.06 2.39
N ILE A 29 -4.10 4.95 2.27
CA ILE A 29 -4.93 6.01 1.69
C ILE A 29 -4.92 7.29 2.55
N ILE A 30 -4.86 7.12 3.88
CA ILE A 30 -4.84 8.21 4.84
C ILE A 30 -3.50 8.95 4.73
N ASP A 31 -2.39 8.23 4.68
CA ASP A 31 -1.05 8.77 4.44
C ASP A 31 -1.01 9.60 3.15
N PHE A 32 -1.59 9.09 2.05
CA PHE A 32 -1.66 9.84 0.80
C PHE A 32 -2.42 11.17 0.93
N ILE A 33 -3.62 11.16 1.54
CA ILE A 33 -4.44 12.36 1.71
C ILE A 33 -3.71 13.40 2.55
N PHE A 34 -3.15 13.02 3.71
CA PHE A 34 -2.49 13.99 4.58
C PHE A 34 -1.18 14.52 4.02
N ARG A 35 -0.43 13.73 3.25
CA ARG A 35 0.74 14.24 2.51
C ARG A 35 0.34 15.24 1.43
N LEU A 36 -0.74 14.98 0.69
CA LEU A 36 -1.23 15.89 -0.35
C LEU A 36 -1.74 17.20 0.26
N LEU A 37 -2.52 17.11 1.35
CA LEU A 37 -2.97 18.30 2.09
C LEU A 37 -1.79 19.11 2.65
N GLY A 38 -0.77 18.44 3.20
CA GLY A 38 0.45 19.08 3.69
C GLY A 38 1.22 19.80 2.58
N TYR A 39 1.28 19.19 1.39
CA TYR A 39 1.94 19.77 0.23
C TYR A 39 1.17 20.97 -0.34
N GLU A 40 -0.14 20.83 -0.61
CA GLU A 40 -0.94 21.88 -1.28
C GLU A 40 -1.30 23.06 -0.37
N TYR A 41 -1.68 22.80 0.88
CA TYR A 41 -2.24 23.84 1.75
C TYR A 41 -1.22 24.39 2.75
N LEU A 42 -0.21 23.60 3.11
CA LEU A 42 0.81 23.98 4.10
C LEU A 42 2.19 24.18 3.47
N ASN A 43 2.32 23.99 2.15
CA ASN A 43 3.57 24.10 1.38
C ASN A 43 4.71 23.26 2.00
N ARG A 44 4.36 22.14 2.66
CA ARG A 44 5.29 21.27 3.35
C ARG A 44 5.87 20.28 2.34
N THR A 45 7.08 20.54 1.87
CA THR A 45 7.74 19.75 0.82
C THR A 45 8.55 18.56 1.35
N ASP A 46 8.77 18.47 2.67
CA ASP A 46 9.45 17.38 3.37
C ASP A 46 8.71 16.03 3.28
N LEU A 47 7.41 16.06 3.00
CA LEU A 47 6.54 14.88 2.94
C LEU A 47 6.50 14.19 1.56
N VAL A 48 7.19 14.76 0.58
CA VAL A 48 7.07 14.44 -0.84
C VAL A 48 8.31 13.71 -1.36
N HIS A 49 8.14 12.79 -2.33
CA HIS A 49 9.27 12.04 -2.89
C HIS A 49 10.01 12.79 -3.99
N VAL A 50 9.31 13.60 -4.79
CA VAL A 50 9.88 14.40 -5.87
C VAL A 50 9.38 15.83 -5.75
N LEU A 51 10.30 16.75 -5.44
CA LEU A 51 10.06 18.19 -5.54
C LEU A 51 10.39 18.59 -6.98
N ASP A 52 9.36 18.77 -7.80
CA ASP A 52 9.54 19.38 -9.12
C ASP A 52 9.73 20.88 -8.92
N LYS A 53 11.00 21.26 -8.80
CA LYS A 53 11.55 22.61 -8.64
C LYS A 53 11.07 23.37 -7.39
N PRO A 54 11.99 23.88 -6.57
CA PRO A 54 11.62 24.94 -5.65
C PRO A 54 11.27 26.16 -6.51
N GLU A 55 10.00 26.50 -6.64
CA GLU A 55 9.67 27.92 -6.80
C GLU A 55 10.06 28.56 -5.47
N VAL A 56 11.34 28.91 -5.40
CA VAL A 56 11.89 29.74 -4.35
C VAL A 56 11.14 31.07 -4.47
N SER A 57 10.05 31.22 -3.73
CA SER A 57 9.44 32.53 -3.48
C SER A 57 10.36 33.30 -2.54
N ASN A 58 11.56 33.64 -3.03
CA ASN A 58 12.42 34.64 -2.42
C ASN A 58 12.39 35.86 -3.32
N THR A 59 11.70 36.87 -2.80
CA THR A 59 11.90 38.28 -3.10
C THR A 59 13.38 38.63 -3.30
N GLY A 60 13.71 39.28 -4.41
CA GLY A 60 14.97 40.02 -4.57
C GLY A 60 15.90 39.43 -5.63
N GLU A 61 16.05 40.20 -6.72
CA GLU A 61 17.21 40.33 -7.61
C GLU A 61 18.50 39.67 -7.09
N ASP A 62 19.04 38.66 -7.79
CA ASP A 62 20.48 38.49 -8.01
C ASP A 62 20.73 37.37 -9.04
N ASP A 63 21.37 37.80 -10.13
CA ASP A 63 21.83 37.06 -11.30
C ASP A 63 23.00 36.13 -10.93
N TRP A 64 22.79 34.81 -10.96
CA TRP A 64 23.89 33.82 -10.96
C TRP A 64 23.53 32.59 -11.79
N ASP A 65 23.80 32.71 -13.10
CA ASP A 65 24.02 31.59 -14.00
C ASP A 65 25.22 30.74 -13.52
N GLU A 66 24.98 29.49 -13.10
CA GLU A 66 25.94 28.40 -13.28
C GLU A 66 25.20 27.06 -13.51
N PRO A 67 25.50 26.32 -14.59
CA PRO A 67 24.91 25.00 -14.82
C PRO A 67 25.52 23.99 -13.86
N VAL A 68 24.74 23.56 -12.86
CA VAL A 68 25.13 22.49 -11.94
C VAL A 68 25.30 21.18 -12.74
N LYS A 69 26.56 20.82 -12.97
CA LYS A 69 27.03 19.54 -13.47
C LYS A 69 26.36 18.40 -12.70
N GLN A 70 25.78 17.47 -13.46
CA GLN A 70 25.27 16.19 -12.95
C GLN A 70 26.39 15.47 -12.16
N PRO A 71 26.16 15.07 -10.90
CA PRO A 71 27.06 14.15 -10.24
C PRO A 71 26.90 12.76 -10.88
N GLU A 72 27.93 12.34 -11.63
CA GLU A 72 28.07 11.02 -12.22
C GLU A 72 27.83 9.94 -11.16
N LEU A 73 26.88 9.05 -11.45
CA LEU A 73 26.51 7.89 -10.63
C LEU A 73 27.74 7.01 -10.42
N SER A 74 28.37 7.13 -9.25
CA SER A 74 29.42 6.21 -8.84
C SER A 74 28.88 4.78 -8.80
N SER A 75 29.56 3.91 -9.55
CA SER A 75 29.27 2.49 -9.73
C SER A 75 29.51 1.72 -8.43
N VAL A 76 28.53 1.76 -7.54
CA VAL A 76 28.48 0.85 -6.39
C VAL A 76 28.21 -0.56 -6.94
N ARG A 77 29.28 -1.34 -6.98
CA ARG A 77 29.28 -2.76 -7.34
C ARG A 77 28.45 -3.52 -6.32
N VAL A 78 27.25 -3.95 -6.72
CA VAL A 78 26.42 -4.87 -5.95
C VAL A 78 27.17 -6.20 -5.83
N VAL A 79 27.72 -6.46 -4.65
CA VAL A 79 28.25 -7.79 -4.31
C VAL A 79 27.04 -8.63 -3.87
N ALA A 80 26.65 -9.56 -4.73
CA ALA A 80 25.62 -10.54 -4.45
C ALA A 80 26.05 -11.43 -3.28
N SER A 81 25.48 -11.22 -2.11
CA SER A 81 25.53 -12.19 -1.01
C SER A 81 24.52 -13.30 -1.27
N THR A 82 25.04 -14.52 -1.41
CA THR A 82 24.30 -15.77 -1.58
C THR A 82 23.19 -15.98 -0.54
N PRO A 83 21.99 -16.45 -0.90
CA PRO A 83 20.93 -16.76 0.05
C PRO A 83 21.24 -18.07 0.78
N GLN A 84 21.49 -17.98 2.09
CA GLN A 84 21.52 -19.13 2.99
C GLN A 84 20.09 -19.51 3.38
N SER A 85 19.71 -20.75 3.09
CA SER A 85 18.39 -21.31 3.39
C SER A 85 18.21 -21.49 4.90
N VAL A 86 17.40 -20.64 5.52
CA VAL A 86 16.88 -20.89 6.86
C VAL A 86 15.64 -21.77 6.75
N LYS A 87 15.77 -23.01 7.24
CA LYS A 87 14.66 -23.97 7.37
C LYS A 87 13.56 -23.37 8.24
N ALA A 88 12.35 -23.30 7.69
CA ALA A 88 11.14 -22.99 8.41
C ALA A 88 10.90 -24.04 9.51
N GLN A 89 10.99 -23.62 10.76
CA GLN A 89 10.47 -24.39 11.89
C GLN A 89 9.01 -23.96 12.10
N ALA A 90 8.11 -24.86 11.71
CA ALA A 90 6.71 -24.77 12.04
C ALA A 90 6.55 -24.94 13.56
N ALA A 91 6.37 -23.83 14.27
CA ALA A 91 5.89 -23.84 15.64
C ALA A 91 4.36 -23.67 15.61
N ALA A 92 3.66 -24.80 15.73
CA ALA A 92 2.24 -24.82 16.06
C ALA A 92 2.07 -24.41 17.52
N THR A 93 1.41 -23.28 17.77
CA THR A 93 0.87 -22.93 19.09
C THR A 93 -0.66 -23.02 19.09
N PRO A 94 -1.25 -23.58 20.15
CA PRO A 94 -2.65 -23.99 20.18
C PRO A 94 -3.59 -22.80 20.29
N LYS A 95 -4.68 -22.83 19.52
CA LYS A 95 -5.74 -21.83 19.56
C LYS A 95 -6.54 -21.96 20.86
N THR A 96 -6.63 -20.87 21.60
CA THR A 96 -7.61 -20.67 22.66
C THR A 96 -9.01 -20.65 22.06
N SER A 97 -9.83 -21.63 22.42
CA SER A 97 -11.23 -21.77 22.01
C SER A 97 -12.07 -20.60 22.53
N ASN A 98 -12.43 -19.69 21.63
CA ASN A 98 -13.50 -18.73 21.83
C ASN A 98 -14.66 -19.09 20.89
N ALA A 99 -15.90 -18.75 21.24
CA ALA A 99 -17.11 -19.00 20.45
C ALA A 99 -17.05 -18.53 18.98
N MET A 100 -16.05 -17.72 18.62
CA MET A 100 -15.70 -17.31 17.25
C MET A 100 -15.01 -18.40 16.41
N ASP A 101 -14.46 -19.45 17.01
CA ASP A 101 -13.79 -20.54 16.26
C ASP A 101 -14.82 -21.50 15.64
N ALA A 102 -15.98 -21.69 16.28
CA ALA A 102 -17.06 -22.51 15.72
C ALA A 102 -17.63 -21.90 14.42
N VAL A 103 -17.83 -20.58 14.39
CA VAL A 103 -18.26 -19.86 13.18
C VAL A 103 -17.14 -19.77 12.12
N ASN A 104 -15.87 -19.70 12.52
CA ASN A 104 -14.73 -19.71 11.59
C ASN A 104 -14.54 -21.11 10.96
N VAL A 105 -14.71 -22.18 11.74
CA VAL A 105 -14.66 -23.57 11.25
C VAL A 105 -15.84 -23.85 10.30
N ALA A 106 -17.05 -23.40 10.64
CA ALA A 106 -18.19 -23.49 9.74
C ALA A 106 -17.97 -22.70 8.44
N ALA A 107 -17.46 -21.46 8.51
CA ALA A 107 -17.13 -20.66 7.33
C ALA A 107 -16.06 -21.32 6.44
N ARG A 108 -15.02 -21.92 7.03
CA ARG A 108 -13.99 -22.67 6.31
C ARG A 108 -14.58 -23.86 5.55
N SER A 109 -15.49 -24.62 6.18
CA SER A 109 -16.15 -25.73 5.51
C SER A 109 -17.06 -25.30 4.35
N MET A 110 -17.69 -24.11 4.44
CA MET A 110 -18.52 -23.56 3.36
C MET A 110 -17.73 -22.88 2.24
N GLN A 111 -16.47 -22.52 2.48
CA GLN A 111 -15.60 -21.79 1.54
C GLN A 111 -14.42 -22.61 1.00
N SER A 112 -14.30 -23.90 1.36
CA SER A 112 -13.15 -24.73 0.97
C SER A 112 -12.98 -24.86 -0.56
N ASP A 113 -14.07 -24.87 -1.32
CA ASP A 113 -14.09 -24.93 -2.79
C ASP A 113 -14.49 -23.60 -3.46
N ALA A 114 -14.54 -22.49 -2.71
CA ALA A 114 -15.06 -21.23 -3.23
C ALA A 114 -14.01 -20.52 -4.10
N PRO A 115 -14.21 -20.39 -5.42
CA PRO A 115 -13.27 -19.69 -6.28
C PRO A 115 -13.28 -18.18 -5.97
N ALA A 116 -12.15 -17.51 -6.20
CA ALA A 116 -12.09 -16.06 -6.17
C ALA A 116 -12.97 -15.47 -7.29
N CYS A 117 -13.61 -14.34 -7.02
CA CYS A 117 -14.44 -13.65 -7.99
C CYS A 117 -13.60 -13.20 -9.19
N ASN A 118 -14.03 -13.54 -10.41
CA ASN A 118 -13.38 -13.13 -11.66
C ASN A 118 -13.46 -11.61 -11.95
N THR A 119 -14.33 -10.88 -11.25
CA THR A 119 -14.52 -9.43 -11.45
C THR A 119 -13.72 -8.61 -10.43
N CYS A 120 -13.75 -8.96 -9.14
CA CYS A 120 -13.16 -8.14 -8.07
C CYS A 120 -12.18 -8.89 -7.15
N GLY A 121 -11.89 -10.17 -7.41
CA GLY A 121 -10.93 -10.97 -6.64
C GLY A 121 -11.37 -11.40 -5.24
N HIS A 122 -12.50 -10.92 -4.74
CA HIS A 122 -13.01 -11.32 -3.42
C HIS A 122 -13.43 -12.80 -3.40
N ILE A 123 -13.19 -13.49 -2.29
CA ILE A 123 -13.61 -14.89 -2.08
C ILE A 123 -15.14 -14.93 -2.18
N THR A 124 -15.66 -15.78 -3.06
CA THR A 124 -17.10 -15.91 -3.24
C THR A 124 -17.71 -16.77 -2.12
N VAL A 125 -19.03 -16.67 -1.94
CA VAL A 125 -19.77 -17.47 -0.96
C VAL A 125 -20.76 -18.36 -1.69
N ARG A 126 -20.80 -19.64 -1.31
CA ARG A 126 -21.74 -20.61 -1.87
C ARG A 126 -23.19 -20.21 -1.54
N SER A 127 -23.99 -20.03 -2.58
CA SER A 127 -25.43 -19.74 -2.52
C SER A 127 -26.18 -20.86 -3.24
N GLY A 128 -26.21 -22.06 -2.64
CA GLY A 128 -26.75 -23.28 -3.26
C GLY A 128 -25.75 -23.95 -4.22
N THR A 129 -26.16 -24.15 -5.47
CA THR A 129 -25.27 -24.64 -6.56
C THR A 129 -24.37 -23.55 -7.10
N CYS A 130 -24.78 -22.28 -6.97
CA CYS A 130 -24.02 -21.11 -7.39
C CYS A 130 -23.04 -20.60 -6.33
N TYR A 131 -22.11 -19.78 -6.76
CA TYR A 131 -21.31 -18.87 -5.94
C TYR A 131 -21.71 -17.43 -6.18
N LYS A 132 -21.74 -16.62 -5.12
CA LYS A 132 -22.05 -15.19 -5.19
C LYS A 132 -20.94 -14.37 -4.53
N CYS A 133 -20.51 -13.30 -5.20
CA CYS A 133 -19.61 -12.33 -4.62
C CYS A 133 -20.38 -11.31 -3.77
N LEU A 134 -20.01 -11.16 -2.50
CA LEU A 134 -20.62 -10.16 -1.61
C LEU A 134 -20.14 -8.73 -1.87
N ASN A 135 -18.99 -8.56 -2.51
CA ASN A 135 -18.44 -7.23 -2.81
C ASN A 135 -19.01 -6.61 -4.10
N CYS A 136 -18.94 -7.33 -5.23
CA CYS A 136 -19.39 -6.82 -6.53
C CYS A 136 -20.71 -7.41 -7.05
N GLY A 137 -21.35 -8.31 -6.29
CA GLY A 137 -22.64 -8.92 -6.66
C GLY A 137 -22.60 -9.97 -7.77
N ASN A 138 -21.44 -10.23 -8.39
CA ASN A 138 -21.32 -11.19 -9.49
C ASN A 138 -21.63 -12.63 -9.03
N SER A 139 -22.38 -13.39 -9.84
CA SER A 139 -22.71 -14.80 -9.60
C SER A 139 -22.00 -15.72 -10.59
N MET A 140 -21.47 -16.84 -10.10
CA MET A 140 -20.69 -17.80 -10.88
C MET A 140 -21.19 -19.22 -10.61
N GLY A 141 -21.18 -20.10 -11.61
CA GLY A 141 -21.49 -21.52 -11.42
C GLY A 141 -22.97 -21.86 -11.20
N CYS A 142 -23.88 -21.06 -11.71
CA CYS A 142 -25.31 -21.38 -11.74
C CYS A 142 -25.63 -22.29 -12.93
N SER A 143 -25.68 -23.60 -12.70
CA SER A 143 -26.25 -24.59 -13.63
C SER A 143 -27.75 -24.73 -13.41
#